data_AF-A0A1Q5I5Y7-F1
#
_entry.id   AF-A0A1Q5I5Y7-F1
#
_cell.length_a   1.000
_cell.length_b   1.000
_cell.length_c   1.000
_cell.angle_alpha   90.00
_cell.angle_beta   90.00
_cell.angle_gamma   90.00
#
_symmetry.space_group_name_H-M   'P 1'
#
loop_
_entity.id
_entity.type
_entity.pdbx_description
1 polymer ?
#
loop_
_entity_poly.entity_id
_entity_poly.type
_entity_poly.pdbx_seq_one_letter_code
_entity_poly.pdbx_strand_id
1 'polypeptide(L)'
;MRQEVELGEVEKCAALRHGSRIAKALDGSGDPTAAHVEKALGEIGYNLPYRLHGPVEADGKVEFTLDLRGGELCLDGTYDGTRTTFDPYGVHPAVYCTDVKRRG
;
A
#
# COMPACT_ATOMS: atom_id res chain seq x y z
N MET A 1 13.77 6.08 17.66
CA MET A 1 13.13 5.61 16.41
C MET A 1 11.75 6.25 16.33
N ARG A 2 11.66 7.42 15.70
CA ARG A 2 10.41 8.02 15.25
C ARG A 2 10.48 7.95 13.73
N GLN A 3 9.56 7.19 13.13
CA GLN A 3 9.69 6.66 11.77
C GLN A 3 8.57 7.08 10.83
N GLU A 4 7.53 7.74 11.33
CA GLU A 4 6.51 8.39 10.52
C GLU A 4 6.70 9.91 10.58
N VAL A 5 6.49 10.56 9.43
CA VAL A 5 6.37 12.01 9.33
C VAL A 5 4.95 12.36 8.93
N GLU A 6 4.49 13.54 9.33
CA GLU A 6 3.16 14.02 8.95
C GLU A 6 3.10 14.25 7.43
N LEU A 7 2.04 13.75 6.81
CA LEU A 7 1.80 13.98 5.38
C LEU A 7 1.44 15.44 5.13
N GLY A 8 2.07 16.04 4.12
CA GLY A 8 1.62 17.32 3.58
C GLY A 8 0.31 17.17 2.81
N GLU A 9 -0.32 18.30 2.48
CA GLU A 9 -1.60 18.32 1.74
C GLU A 9 -1.49 17.67 0.35
N VAL A 10 -0.34 17.78 -0.29
CA VAL A 10 -0.07 17.14 -1.59
C VAL A 10 -0.05 15.62 -1.43
N GLU A 11 0.61 15.10 -0.42
CA GLU A 11 0.71 13.67 -0.16
C GLU A 11 -0.64 13.08 0.29
N LYS A 12 -1.42 13.81 1.11
CA LYS A 12 -2.80 13.43 1.46
C LYS A 12 -3.68 13.31 0.22
N CYS A 13 -3.63 14.28 -0.69
CA CYS A 13 -4.37 14.24 -1.94
C CYS A 13 -3.91 13.09 -2.85
N ALA A 14 -2.60 12.84 -2.91
CA ALA A 14 -2.04 11.74 -3.69
C ALA A 14 -2.45 10.37 -3.12
N ALA A 15 -2.41 10.21 -1.79
CA ALA A 15 -2.84 9.00 -1.10
C ALA A 15 -4.28 8.61 -1.46
N LEU A 16 -5.20 9.58 -1.41
CA LEU A 16 -6.60 9.35 -1.80
C LEU A 16 -6.74 8.91 -3.26
N ARG A 17 -5.99 9.53 -4.17
CA ARG A 17 -6.02 9.16 -5.61
C ARG A 17 -5.45 7.77 -5.86
N HIS A 18 -4.33 7.43 -5.22
CA HIS A 18 -3.72 6.10 -5.33
C HIS A 18 -4.63 5.04 -4.73
N GLY A 19 -5.13 5.25 -3.51
CA GLY A 19 -6.07 4.35 -2.84
C GLY A 19 -7.33 4.10 -3.69
N SER A 20 -7.95 5.15 -4.22
CA SER A 20 -9.13 4.99 -5.11
C SER A 20 -8.82 4.17 -6.37
N ARG A 21 -7.65 4.38 -6.98
CA ARG A 21 -7.22 3.61 -8.16
C ARG A 21 -6.99 2.13 -7.83
N ILE A 22 -6.42 1.84 -6.66
CA ILE A 22 -6.14 0.47 -6.22
C ILE A 22 -7.45 -0.25 -5.83
N ALA A 23 -8.31 0.41 -5.03
CA ALA A 23 -9.62 -0.12 -4.68
C ALA A 23 -10.44 -0.46 -5.93
N LYS A 24 -10.41 0.38 -6.98
CA LYS A 24 -11.09 0.09 -8.24
C LYS A 24 -10.57 -1.19 -8.93
N ALA A 25 -9.31 -1.56 -8.73
CA ALA A 25 -8.73 -2.76 -9.32
C ALA A 25 -8.97 -4.02 -8.47
N LEU A 26 -9.03 -3.87 -7.14
CA LEU A 26 -9.10 -4.99 -6.20
C LEU A 26 -10.52 -5.25 -5.67
N ASP A 27 -11.32 -4.22 -5.39
CA ASP A 27 -12.58 -4.41 -4.67
C ASP A 27 -13.57 -5.25 -5.50
N GLY A 28 -14.08 -6.32 -4.87
CA GLY A 28 -14.98 -7.30 -5.48
C GLY A 28 -14.35 -8.16 -6.58
N SER A 29 -13.02 -8.16 -6.71
CA SER A 29 -12.32 -8.87 -7.80
C SER A 29 -12.06 -10.36 -7.51
N GLY A 30 -12.38 -10.85 -6.31
CA GLY A 30 -12.32 -12.28 -5.96
C GLY A 30 -11.32 -12.56 -4.83
N ASP A 31 -10.78 -13.79 -4.81
CA ASP A 31 -10.09 -14.34 -3.64
C ASP A 31 -8.88 -13.49 -3.16
N PRO A 32 -8.73 -13.30 -1.83
CA PRO A 32 -7.60 -12.58 -1.24
C PRO A 32 -6.35 -13.46 -1.24
N THR A 33 -5.75 -13.64 -2.43
CA THR A 33 -4.46 -14.32 -2.58
C THR A 33 -3.37 -13.34 -2.96
N ALA A 34 -2.14 -13.62 -2.52
CA ALA A 34 -0.98 -12.80 -2.83
C ALA A 34 -0.81 -12.60 -4.34
N ALA A 35 -0.90 -13.71 -5.09
CA ALA A 35 -0.76 -13.72 -6.55
C ALA A 35 -1.83 -12.88 -7.26
N HIS A 36 -3.07 -12.87 -6.74
CA HIS A 36 -4.15 -12.05 -7.27
C HIS A 36 -3.87 -10.56 -7.07
N VAL A 37 -3.46 -10.17 -5.86
CA VAL A 37 -3.10 -8.78 -5.54
C VAL A 37 -1.91 -8.32 -6.38
N GLU A 38 -0.85 -9.12 -6.49
CA GLU A 38 0.32 -8.82 -7.33
C GLU A 38 -0.07 -8.57 -8.78
N LYS A 39 -0.90 -9.46 -9.35
CA LYS A 39 -1.37 -9.35 -10.72
C LYS A 39 -2.17 -8.08 -10.94
N ALA A 40 -3.20 -7.85 -10.11
CA ALA A 40 -4.08 -6.68 -10.23
C ALA A 40 -3.32 -5.36 -10.09
N LEU A 41 -2.40 -5.29 -9.12
CA LEU A 41 -1.52 -4.12 -8.93
C LEU A 41 -0.54 -3.94 -10.10
N GLY A 42 -0.06 -5.03 -10.70
CA GLY A 42 0.79 -4.99 -11.89
C GLY A 42 0.08 -4.46 -13.12
N GLU A 43 -1.16 -4.86 -13.37
CA GLU A 43 -1.98 -4.38 -14.50
C GLU A 43 -2.21 -2.87 -14.47
N ILE A 44 -2.16 -2.25 -13.28
CA ILE A 44 -2.31 -0.80 -13.11
C ILE A 44 -0.99 -0.07 -12.83
N GLY A 45 0.16 -0.77 -12.87
CA GLY A 45 1.52 -0.19 -12.86
C GLY A 45 2.20 -0.04 -11.49
N TYR A 46 1.87 -0.87 -10.50
CA TYR A 46 2.55 -0.89 -9.20
C TYR A 46 3.51 -2.08 -8.97
N ASN A 47 3.68 -2.99 -9.93
CA ASN A 47 4.54 -4.19 -9.80
C ASN A 47 6.06 -3.93 -9.81
N LEU A 48 6.51 -2.71 -9.52
CA LEU A 48 7.93 -2.43 -9.45
C LEU A 48 8.45 -2.96 -8.11
N PRO A 49 9.54 -3.76 -8.07
CA PRO A 49 10.00 -4.41 -6.83
C PRO A 49 10.35 -3.44 -5.68
N TYR A 50 10.72 -2.20 -6.02
CA TYR A 50 10.99 -1.15 -5.04
C TYR A 50 9.74 -0.38 -4.59
N ARG A 51 8.59 -0.67 -5.20
CA ARG A 51 7.32 0.01 -4.98
C ARG A 51 6.31 -0.87 -4.27
N LEU A 52 6.23 -2.14 -4.64
CA LEU A 52 5.33 -3.11 -4.01
C LEU A 52 6.13 -4.07 -3.14
N HIS A 53 5.81 -4.05 -1.85
CA HIS A 53 6.39 -4.94 -0.86
C HIS A 53 5.31 -5.83 -0.26
N GLY A 54 5.63 -7.09 -0.02
CA GLY A 54 4.76 -8.02 0.67
C GLY A 54 3.98 -8.94 -0.25
N PRO A 55 2.86 -8.47 -0.83
CA PRO A 55 1.60 -9.22 -0.83
C PRO A 55 1.66 -10.52 -0.03
N VAL A 56 1.37 -10.45 1.26
CA VAL A 56 1.44 -11.60 2.16
C VAL A 56 0.03 -11.97 2.61
N GLU A 57 -0.31 -13.24 2.52
CA GLU A 57 -1.56 -13.77 3.06
C GLU A 57 -1.48 -13.87 4.58
N ALA A 58 -2.40 -13.22 5.28
CA ALA A 58 -2.50 -13.20 6.73
C ALA A 58 -3.97 -13.14 7.15
N ASP A 59 -4.40 -14.07 8.02
CA ASP A 59 -5.76 -14.10 8.61
C ASP A 59 -6.91 -13.97 7.59
N GLY A 60 -6.76 -14.64 6.42
CA GLY A 60 -7.76 -14.61 5.34
C GLY A 60 -7.80 -13.31 4.53
N LYS A 61 -6.74 -12.50 4.63
CA LYS A 61 -6.56 -11.25 3.89
C LYS A 61 -5.18 -11.24 3.24
N VAL A 62 -4.94 -10.26 2.36
CA VAL A 62 -3.62 -9.96 1.82
C VAL A 62 -3.19 -8.59 2.32
N GLU A 63 -2.02 -8.55 2.94
CA GLU A 63 -1.34 -7.33 3.38
C GLU A 63 -0.22 -6.96 2.42
N PHE A 64 -0.08 -5.68 2.11
CA PHE A 64 0.98 -5.17 1.25
C PHE A 64 1.32 -3.73 1.61
N THR A 65 2.54 -3.31 1.27
CA THR A 65 2.97 -1.92 1.42
C THR A 65 3.38 -1.37 0.07
N LEU A 66 2.93 -0.15 -0.22
CA LEU A 66 3.33 0.61 -1.40
C LEU A 66 4.25 1.77 -1.02
N ASP A 67 5.44 1.81 -1.60
CA ASP A 67 6.32 2.98 -1.61
C ASP A 67 5.93 3.90 -2.78
N LEU A 68 5.26 5.00 -2.45
CA LEU A 68 4.82 6.02 -3.40
C LEU A 68 5.70 7.26 -3.23
N ARG A 69 6.01 7.90 -4.35
CA ARG A 69 6.83 9.13 -4.38
C ARG A 69 8.24 8.98 -3.78
N GLY A 70 8.79 7.75 -3.73
CA GLY A 70 10.17 7.53 -3.30
C GLY A 70 10.35 7.75 -1.80
N GLY A 71 9.46 7.16 -1.01
CA GLY A 71 9.45 7.20 0.46
C GLY A 71 8.70 8.39 1.05
N GLU A 72 8.40 9.44 0.29
CA GLU A 72 7.63 10.57 0.85
C GLU A 72 6.18 10.18 1.19
N LEU A 73 5.63 9.15 0.53
CA LEU A 73 4.30 8.63 0.78
C LEU A 73 4.32 7.09 0.76
N CYS A 74 4.15 6.48 1.90
CA CYS A 74 3.89 5.06 2.02
C CYS A 74 2.38 4.81 2.17
N LEU A 75 1.94 3.62 1.76
CA LEU A 75 0.56 3.22 1.89
C LEU A 75 0.51 1.72 2.22
N ASP A 76 0.08 1.41 3.44
CA ASP A 76 -0.22 0.03 3.83
C ASP A 76 -1.62 -0.30 3.36
N GLY A 77 -1.76 -1.45 2.70
CA GLY A 77 -3.00 -1.94 2.14
C GLY A 77 -3.34 -3.30 2.69
N THR A 78 -4.63 -3.50 2.98
CA THR A 78 -5.19 -4.81 3.32
C THR A 78 -6.38 -5.09 2.44
N TYR A 79 -6.38 -6.24 1.75
CA TYR A 79 -7.45 -6.70 0.89
C TYR A 79 -8.07 -7.99 1.44
N ASP A 80 -9.41 -8.01 1.64
CA ASP A 80 -10.14 -9.14 2.22
C ASP A 80 -10.92 -9.98 1.20
N GLY A 81 -10.71 -9.74 -0.10
CA GLY A 81 -11.45 -10.40 -1.17
C GLY A 81 -12.67 -9.60 -1.66
N THR A 82 -13.13 -8.64 -0.86
CA THR A 82 -14.27 -7.79 -1.18
C THR A 82 -13.89 -6.31 -1.21
N ARG A 83 -13.08 -5.88 -0.26
CA ARG A 83 -12.68 -4.49 -0.06
C ARG A 83 -11.21 -4.39 0.26
N THR A 84 -10.63 -3.28 -0.19
CA THR A 84 -9.31 -2.83 0.18
C THR A 84 -9.40 -1.68 1.18
N THR A 85 -8.65 -1.78 2.27
CA THR A 85 -8.45 -0.70 3.23
C THR A 85 -7.03 -0.19 3.13
N PHE A 86 -6.84 1.11 3.39
CA PHE A 86 -5.55 1.77 3.25
C PHE A 86 -5.25 2.65 4.44
N ASP A 87 -3.98 2.67 4.82
CA ASP A 87 -3.45 3.58 5.82
C ASP A 87 -2.20 4.29 5.27
N PRO A 88 -2.32 5.55 4.83
CA PRO A 88 -1.21 6.29 4.26
C PRO A 88 -0.38 6.99 5.35
N TYR A 89 0.94 6.98 5.19
CA TYR A 89 1.87 7.62 6.12
C TYR A 89 3.09 8.16 5.38
N GLY A 90 3.73 9.19 5.92
CA GLY A 90 4.98 9.70 5.37
C GLY A 90 6.16 9.06 6.07
N VAL A 91 7.29 8.92 5.37
CA VAL A 91 8.56 8.57 6.02
C VAL A 91 9.65 9.58 5.71
N HIS A 92 10.68 9.62 6.55
CA HIS A 92 11.85 10.43 6.24
C HIS A 92 12.51 9.90 4.95
N PRO A 93 13.00 10.74 4.03
CA PRO A 93 13.58 10.29 2.74
C PRO A 93 14.77 9.31 2.81
N ALA A 94 15.27 9.02 4.01
CA ALA A 94 16.38 8.10 4.24
C ALA A 94 15.92 6.77 4.88
N VAL A 95 14.61 6.56 4.97
CA VAL A 95 13.97 5.39 5.60
C VAL A 95 13.06 4.75 4.57
N TYR A 96 13.09 3.42 4.44
CA TYR A 96 12.15 2.71 3.58
C TYR A 96 10.80 2.52 4.29
N CYS A 97 9.71 2.46 3.53
CA CYS A 97 8.37 2.21 4.07
C CYS A 97 8.32 0.96 4.97
N THR A 98 9.05 -0.09 4.59
CA THR A 98 9.11 -1.38 5.31
C THR A 98 9.89 -1.32 6.62
N ASP A 99 10.71 -0.29 6.84
CA ASP A 99 11.53 -0.17 8.04
C ASP A 99 10.77 0.53 9.18
N VAL A 100 9.61 1.10 8.90
CA VAL A 100 8.76 1.79 9.87
C VAL A 100 8.01 0.79 10.73
N LYS A 101 8.31 0.77 12.04
CA LYS A 101 7.48 0.04 13.00
C LYS A 101 6.24 0.85 13.32
N ARG A 102 5.13 0.43 12.73
CA ARG A 102 3.80 0.96 13.00
C ARG A 102 3.18 0.19 14.17
N ARG A 103 2.55 0.90 15.11
CA ARG A 103 1.79 0.24 16.19
C ARG A 103 0.46 -0.22 15.59
N GLY A 104 0.24 -1.54 15.58
CA GLY A 104 -1.09 -2.11 15.36
C GLY A 104 -2.06 -1.74 16.48
#